data_AF-A0A2E5X2D6-F1
#
_entry.id   AF-A0A2E5X2D6-F1
#
_cell.length_a   1.000
_cell.length_b   1.000
_cell.length_c   1.000
_cell.angle_alpha   90.00
_cell.angle_beta   90.00
_cell.angle_gamma   90.00
#
_symmetry.space_group_name_H-M   'P 1'
#
loop_
_entity.id
_entity.type
_entity.pdbx_description
1 polymer ?
#
loop_
_entity_poly.entity_id
_entity_poly.type
_entity_poly.pdbx_seq_one_letter_code
_entity_poly.pdbx_strand_id
1 'polypeptide(L)'
;MGPYTSKATSTRDTGAGVPLVALVLTWFIPGSGHLYLRRTGQALVAFILVEGLFFLGLALSDGMLLEYLYPELRGTFAAALTPEAGNLGGLLWQVRNYGYGPGFPRSWPPHMELGVLLTAASGVLNLILMCQVHTLASGGQGDGEANPSRWVLLTWLCPGLGHWLQGRRGRGLTIFLALGGLFLLSTILADGTNLVRERHFYYWSGQFLLGGPVLLVELIWERVAVSGPVVYEDAGLVIGCVAGMLNVLAMLDAYAPAESETAPATSASSVGSGVR
;
A
#
# COMPACT_ATOMS: atom_id res chain seq x y z
N MET A 1 -12.37 -59.25 13.51
CA MET A 1 -12.07 -58.14 14.43
C MET A 1 -10.70 -57.59 14.08
N GLY A 2 -10.64 -56.61 13.18
CA GLY A 2 -9.38 -55.91 12.84
C GLY A 2 -9.19 -54.72 13.78
N PRO A 3 -7.98 -54.44 14.27
CA PRO A 3 -7.75 -53.33 15.17
C PRO A 3 -7.94 -52.01 14.42
N TYR A 4 -8.87 -51.19 14.89
CA TYR A 4 -9.00 -49.78 14.51
C TYR A 4 -7.74 -49.05 14.98
N THR A 5 -6.80 -48.82 14.06
CA THR A 5 -5.71 -47.87 14.28
C THR A 5 -6.30 -46.47 14.24
N SER A 6 -6.64 -45.97 15.44
CA SER A 6 -6.87 -44.56 15.71
C SER A 6 -5.68 -43.76 15.15
N LYS A 7 -5.88 -43.08 14.01
CA LYS A 7 -4.96 -42.05 13.53
C LYS A 7 -4.93 -40.97 14.62
N ALA A 8 -3.85 -40.95 15.39
CA ALA A 8 -3.54 -39.86 16.29
C ALA A 8 -3.58 -38.57 15.47
N THR A 9 -4.57 -37.73 15.77
CA THR A 9 -4.63 -36.35 15.32
C THR A 9 -3.37 -35.69 15.85
N SER A 10 -2.38 -35.49 14.98
CA SER A 10 -1.23 -34.66 15.28
C SER A 10 -1.76 -33.28 15.64
N THR A 11 -1.79 -33.00 16.94
CA THR A 11 -1.96 -31.66 17.50
C THR A 11 -0.82 -30.83 16.95
N ARG A 12 -1.10 -30.06 15.87
CA ARG A 12 -0.17 -29.08 15.33
C ARG A 12 0.28 -28.17 16.46
N ASP A 13 1.58 -28.12 16.65
CA ASP A 13 2.23 -27.25 17.60
C ASP A 13 1.80 -25.80 17.35
N THR A 14 1.17 -25.20 18.35
CA THR A 14 0.46 -23.92 18.34
C THR A 14 1.44 -22.75 18.40
N GLY A 15 2.26 -22.57 17.36
CA GLY A 15 3.29 -21.52 17.29
C GLY A 15 2.93 -20.30 16.42
N ALA A 16 1.94 -20.40 15.54
CA ALA A 16 1.57 -19.32 14.61
C ALA A 16 0.33 -18.57 15.11
N GLY A 17 0.43 -17.25 15.29
CA GLY A 17 -0.67 -16.41 15.78
C GLY A 17 -1.83 -16.31 14.79
N VAL A 18 -2.96 -15.74 15.22
CA VAL A 18 -4.14 -15.59 14.34
C VAL A 18 -3.85 -14.53 13.25
N PRO A 19 -3.91 -14.85 11.94
CA PRO A 19 -3.51 -13.93 10.87
C PRO A 19 -4.30 -12.62 10.84
N LEU A 20 -5.62 -12.71 11.01
CA LEU A 20 -6.48 -11.53 11.04
C LEU A 20 -6.13 -10.61 12.21
N VAL A 21 -5.81 -11.18 13.38
CA VAL A 21 -5.41 -10.39 14.56
C VAL A 21 -4.09 -9.67 14.28
N ALA A 22 -3.09 -10.38 13.74
CA ALA A 22 -1.80 -9.77 13.42
C ALA A 22 -1.93 -8.64 12.37
N LEU A 23 -2.78 -8.83 11.38
CA LEU A 23 -3.11 -7.83 10.36
C LEU A 23 -3.77 -6.59 10.97
N VAL A 24 -4.85 -6.77 11.74
CA VAL A 24 -5.59 -5.65 12.36
C VAL A 24 -4.71 -4.87 13.34
N LEU A 25 -3.89 -5.57 14.12
CA LEU A 25 -2.91 -4.95 15.00
C LEU A 25 -1.97 -4.05 14.18
N THR A 26 -1.36 -4.59 13.11
CA THR A 26 -0.44 -3.82 12.25
C THR A 26 -1.11 -2.64 11.56
N TRP A 27 -2.38 -2.79 11.15
CA TRP A 27 -3.16 -1.70 10.56
C TRP A 27 -3.33 -0.52 11.52
N PHE A 28 -3.60 -0.81 12.79
CA PHE A 28 -3.85 0.20 13.82
C PHE A 28 -2.56 0.77 14.40
N ILE A 29 -1.58 -0.07 14.72
CA ILE A 29 -0.25 0.34 15.19
C ILE A 29 0.77 -0.39 14.32
N PRO A 30 1.49 0.32 13.42
CA PRO A 30 2.50 -0.27 12.56
C PRO A 30 3.50 -1.13 13.34
N GLY A 31 3.76 -2.34 12.84
CA GLY A 31 4.66 -3.31 13.48
C GLY A 31 4.09 -4.08 14.67
N SER A 32 2.93 -3.72 15.24
CA SER A 32 2.40 -4.42 16.43
C SER A 32 1.97 -5.86 16.16
N GLY A 33 1.54 -6.21 14.95
CA GLY A 33 1.33 -7.61 14.57
C GLY A 33 2.63 -8.42 14.50
N HIS A 34 3.74 -7.80 14.09
CA HIS A 34 5.05 -8.45 14.13
C HIS A 34 5.50 -8.70 15.58
N LEU A 35 5.19 -7.76 16.48
CA LEU A 35 5.42 -7.93 17.92
C LEU A 35 4.56 -9.05 18.51
N TYR A 36 3.29 -9.15 18.10
CA TYR A 36 2.39 -10.24 18.48
C TYR A 36 2.96 -11.62 18.08
N LEU A 37 3.60 -11.70 16.91
CA LEU A 37 4.32 -12.91 16.47
C LEU A 37 5.74 -13.04 17.07
N ARG A 38 6.09 -12.24 18.08
CA ARG A 38 7.41 -12.21 18.75
C ARG A 38 8.60 -11.84 17.86
N ARG A 39 8.35 -11.20 16.71
CA ARG A 39 9.38 -10.69 15.79
C ARG A 39 9.73 -9.24 16.11
N THR A 40 10.34 -9.03 17.27
CA THR A 40 10.61 -7.70 17.85
C THR A 40 11.44 -6.78 16.94
N GLY A 41 12.47 -7.30 16.28
CA GLY A 41 13.29 -6.51 15.37
C GLY A 41 12.49 -5.97 14.17
N GLN A 42 11.69 -6.84 13.53
CA GLN A 42 10.81 -6.44 12.42
C GLN A 42 9.74 -5.46 12.90
N ALA A 43 9.18 -5.67 14.09
CA ALA A 43 8.21 -4.75 14.70
C ALA A 43 8.79 -3.35 14.90
N LEU A 44 10.02 -3.26 15.43
CA LEU A 44 10.69 -1.98 15.66
C LEU A 44 10.99 -1.24 14.35
N VAL A 45 11.50 -1.96 13.34
CA VAL A 45 11.76 -1.37 12.01
C VAL A 45 10.47 -0.89 11.37
N ALA A 46 9.42 -1.71 11.38
CA ALA A 46 8.12 -1.35 10.83
C ALA A 46 7.53 -0.11 11.52
N PHE A 47 7.58 -0.07 12.86
CA PHE A 47 7.10 1.07 13.64
C PHE A 47 7.87 2.35 13.33
N ILE A 48 9.22 2.31 13.42
CA ILE A 48 10.07 3.48 13.16
C ILE A 48 9.90 3.98 11.73
N LEU A 49 9.84 3.07 10.75
CA LEU A 49 9.72 3.46 9.34
C LEU A 49 8.36 4.10 9.05
N VAL A 50 7.26 3.42 9.40
CA VAL A 50 5.91 3.90 9.07
C VAL A 50 5.55 5.13 9.88
N GLU A 51 5.72 5.09 11.20
CA GLU A 51 5.39 6.25 12.05
C GLU A 51 6.39 7.38 11.86
N GLY A 52 7.67 7.07 11.62
CA GLY A 52 8.67 8.09 11.29
C GLY A 52 8.30 8.85 10.02
N LEU A 53 7.89 8.16 8.95
CA LEU A 53 7.40 8.81 7.73
C LEU A 53 6.12 9.61 7.99
N PHE A 54 5.16 9.04 8.73
CA PHE A 54 3.89 9.70 9.00
C PHE A 54 4.08 10.98 9.82
N PHE A 55 4.77 10.91 10.97
CA PHE A 55 4.96 12.07 11.84
C PHE A 55 5.95 13.08 11.27
N LEU A 56 6.96 12.66 10.51
CA LEU A 56 7.80 13.60 9.76
C LEU A 56 6.96 14.34 8.72
N GLY A 57 6.14 13.62 7.96
CA GLY A 57 5.30 14.25 6.94
C GLY A 57 4.26 15.20 7.55
N LEU A 58 3.74 14.82 8.70
CA LEU A 58 2.82 15.62 9.49
C LEU A 58 3.47 16.91 10.03
N ALA A 59 4.71 16.82 10.51
CA ALA A 59 5.48 17.98 10.95
C ALA A 59 5.80 18.93 9.79
N LEU A 60 6.13 18.40 8.61
CA LEU A 60 6.40 19.22 7.42
C LEU A 60 5.15 19.90 6.83
N SER A 61 3.98 19.34 7.12
CA SER A 61 2.68 19.86 6.67
C SER A 61 1.94 20.69 7.73
N ASP A 62 2.55 20.93 8.90
CA ASP A 62 1.90 21.61 10.05
C ASP A 62 0.51 21.02 10.42
N GLY A 63 0.32 19.71 10.15
CA GLY A 63 -0.97 19.05 10.35
C GLY A 63 -2.07 19.44 9.37
N MET A 64 -1.73 20.09 8.26
CA MET A 64 -2.72 20.60 7.31
C MET A 64 -3.11 19.60 6.21
N LEU A 65 -2.70 18.32 6.30
CA LEU A 65 -2.83 17.33 5.22
C LEU A 65 -4.27 17.07 4.72
N LEU A 66 -5.28 17.25 5.58
CA LEU A 66 -6.69 17.14 5.21
C LEU A 66 -7.35 18.49 4.89
N GLU A 67 -6.64 19.61 5.09
CA GLU A 67 -7.19 20.94 4.79
C GLU A 67 -7.36 21.17 3.28
N TYR A 68 -6.64 20.41 2.43
CA TYR A 68 -6.83 20.39 0.98
C TYR A 68 -8.26 20.05 0.55
N LEU A 69 -9.01 19.36 1.41
CA LEU A 69 -10.37 19.01 1.09
C LEU A 69 -11.24 20.26 1.00
N TYR A 70 -11.92 20.41 -0.13
CA TYR A 70 -13.03 21.33 -0.28
C TYR A 70 -14.03 21.14 0.86
N PRO A 71 -14.56 22.22 1.46
CA PRO A 71 -15.46 22.15 2.61
C PRO A 71 -16.63 21.16 2.43
N GLU A 72 -17.14 21.06 1.21
CA GLU A 72 -18.28 20.21 0.83
C GLU A 72 -17.93 18.71 0.85
N LEU A 73 -16.64 18.38 0.68
CA LEU A 73 -16.14 17.01 0.68
C LEU A 73 -15.73 16.54 2.07
N ARG A 74 -15.70 17.43 3.07
CA ARG A 74 -15.31 17.11 4.44
C ARG A 74 -16.42 16.32 5.11
N GLY A 75 -16.11 15.09 5.50
CA GLY A 75 -17.05 14.20 6.16
C GLY A 75 -16.34 13.01 6.78
N THR A 76 -17.06 12.25 7.60
CA THR A 76 -16.51 11.15 8.41
C THR A 76 -15.72 10.12 7.58
N PHE A 77 -16.11 9.90 6.32
CA PHE A 77 -15.46 8.95 5.43
C PHE A 77 -14.40 9.54 4.52
N ALA A 78 -14.26 10.87 4.46
CA ALA A 78 -13.36 11.52 3.52
C ALA A 78 -11.89 11.14 3.74
N ALA A 79 -11.50 11.04 5.02
CA ALA A 79 -10.16 10.60 5.41
C ALA A 79 -9.90 9.12 5.08
N ALA A 80 -10.95 8.29 5.00
CA ALA A 80 -10.80 6.86 4.73
C ALA A 80 -10.44 6.54 3.26
N LEU A 81 -10.61 7.51 2.36
CA LEU A 81 -10.30 7.37 0.93
C LEU A 81 -8.88 7.82 0.58
N THR A 82 -8.09 8.21 1.58
CA THR A 82 -6.72 8.64 1.35
C THR A 82 -5.74 7.49 1.53
N PRO A 83 -4.53 7.54 0.93
CA PRO A 83 -3.53 6.50 1.13
C PRO A 83 -3.14 6.36 2.61
N GLU A 84 -3.20 7.45 3.39
CA GLU A 84 -2.96 7.46 4.84
C GLU A 84 -3.87 6.51 5.61
N ALA A 85 -5.04 6.13 5.08
CA ALA A 85 -5.93 5.15 5.72
C ALA A 85 -5.28 3.78 5.93
N GLY A 86 -4.20 3.48 5.20
CA GLY A 86 -3.34 2.32 5.46
C GLY A 86 -2.59 2.38 6.80
N ASN A 87 -2.34 3.56 7.35
CA ASN A 87 -1.85 3.78 8.71
C ASN A 87 -3.00 4.35 9.56
N LEU A 88 -3.93 3.48 9.97
CA LEU A 88 -5.17 3.91 10.60
C LEU A 88 -4.92 4.64 11.93
N GLY A 89 -3.96 4.19 12.75
CA GLY A 89 -3.63 4.84 14.01
C GLY A 89 -3.13 6.27 13.81
N GLY A 90 -2.16 6.46 12.91
CA GLY A 90 -1.66 7.77 12.52
C GLY A 90 -2.77 8.67 11.99
N LEU A 91 -3.60 8.16 11.08
CA LEU A 91 -4.72 8.92 10.50
C LEU A 91 -5.75 9.34 11.55
N LEU A 92 -6.15 8.44 12.45
CA LEU A 92 -7.10 8.77 13.52
C LEU A 92 -6.52 9.79 14.49
N TRP A 93 -5.21 9.69 14.79
CA TRP A 93 -4.51 10.69 15.58
C TRP A 93 -4.53 12.05 14.88
N GLN A 94 -4.26 12.09 13.57
CA GLN A 94 -4.34 13.30 12.76
C GLN A 94 -5.74 13.93 12.80
N VAL A 95 -6.77 13.14 12.48
CA VAL A 95 -8.17 13.62 12.46
C VAL A 95 -8.59 14.14 13.83
N ARG A 96 -8.15 13.49 14.91
CA ARG A 96 -8.45 13.93 16.28
C ARG A 96 -7.79 15.26 16.64
N ASN A 97 -6.54 15.48 16.25
CA ASN A 97 -5.76 16.64 16.71
C ASN A 97 -5.89 17.85 15.78
N TYR A 98 -6.00 17.64 14.47
CA TYR A 98 -6.00 18.71 13.45
C TYR A 98 -7.31 18.77 12.65
N GLY A 99 -8.02 17.64 12.51
CA GLY A 99 -9.26 17.57 11.75
C GLY A 99 -9.07 18.02 10.29
N TYR A 100 -9.95 18.92 9.84
CA TYR A 100 -9.88 19.56 8.52
C TYR A 100 -9.42 21.02 8.59
N GLY A 101 -8.66 21.36 9.63
CA GLY A 101 -8.21 22.72 9.88
C GLY A 101 -9.24 23.61 10.56
N PRO A 102 -8.89 24.87 10.83
CA PRO A 102 -9.67 25.76 11.67
C PRO A 102 -10.85 26.45 10.96
N GLY A 103 -11.10 26.11 9.69
CA GLY A 103 -12.21 26.67 8.90
C GLY A 103 -11.96 28.04 8.27
N PHE A 104 -10.72 28.54 8.33
CA PHE A 104 -10.30 29.76 7.63
C PHE A 104 -9.03 29.49 6.80
N PRO A 105 -8.85 30.20 5.66
CA PRO A 105 -7.67 30.02 4.81
C PRO A 105 -6.38 30.38 5.55
N ARG A 106 -5.34 29.56 5.36
CA ARG A 106 -3.97 29.81 5.83
C ARG A 106 -2.99 29.44 4.73
N SER A 107 -1.81 30.05 4.74
CA SER A 107 -0.74 29.69 3.82
C SER A 107 -0.26 28.27 4.07
N TRP A 108 -0.10 27.49 3.00
CA TRP A 108 0.55 26.18 3.09
C TRP A 108 2.00 26.33 3.55
N PRO A 109 2.51 25.44 4.42
CA PRO A 109 3.92 25.45 4.80
C PRO A 109 4.80 25.11 3.58
N PRO A 110 6.07 25.54 3.58
CA PRO A 110 6.96 25.36 2.42
C PRO A 110 7.18 23.90 2.00
N HIS A 111 7.04 22.96 2.94
CA HIS A 111 7.28 21.54 2.74
C HIS A 111 6.00 20.71 2.75
N MET A 112 4.84 21.37 2.56
CA MET A 112 3.52 20.73 2.57
C MET A 112 3.46 19.48 1.68
N GLU A 113 3.98 19.59 0.46
CA GLU A 113 3.92 18.55 -0.57
C GLU A 113 4.74 17.32 -0.17
N LEU A 114 5.98 17.54 0.25
CA LEU A 114 6.81 16.48 0.80
C LEU A 114 6.14 15.84 2.02
N GLY A 115 5.52 16.67 2.88
CA GLY A 115 4.79 16.19 4.04
C GLY A 115 3.69 15.19 3.67
N VAL A 116 2.88 15.56 2.69
CA VAL A 116 1.77 14.79 2.13
C VAL A 116 2.25 13.51 1.44
N LEU A 117 3.36 13.56 0.71
CA LEU A 117 3.97 12.37 0.10
C LEU A 117 4.42 11.36 1.15
N LEU A 118 5.05 11.83 2.22
CA LEU A 118 5.54 10.97 3.31
C LEU A 118 4.38 10.34 4.09
N THR A 119 3.31 11.10 4.40
CA THR A 119 2.12 10.53 5.06
C THR A 119 1.44 9.50 4.18
N ALA A 120 1.24 9.80 2.89
CA ALA A 120 0.62 8.88 1.95
C ALA A 120 1.46 7.59 1.77
N ALA A 121 2.79 7.73 1.64
CA ALA A 121 3.72 6.60 1.54
C ALA A 121 3.67 5.71 2.79
N SER A 122 3.59 6.31 3.99
CA SER A 122 3.49 5.56 5.23
C SER A 122 2.28 4.62 5.26
N GLY A 123 1.12 5.08 4.75
CA GLY A 123 -0.09 4.27 4.69
C GLY A 123 0.06 3.09 3.75
N VAL A 124 0.58 3.31 2.53
CA VAL A 124 0.82 2.21 1.57
C VAL A 124 1.84 1.20 2.12
N LEU A 125 2.94 1.68 2.72
CA LEU A 125 3.93 0.80 3.35
C LEU A 125 3.33 -0.04 4.48
N ASN A 126 2.43 0.53 5.29
CA ASN A 126 1.76 -0.22 6.35
C ASN A 126 0.83 -1.31 5.78
N LEU A 127 0.13 -1.05 4.67
CA LEU A 127 -0.66 -2.08 3.96
C LEU A 127 0.23 -3.24 3.46
N ILE A 128 1.43 -2.94 2.97
CA ILE A 128 2.39 -3.97 2.54
C ILE A 128 2.88 -4.81 3.74
N LEU A 129 3.13 -4.16 4.89
CA LEU A 129 3.51 -4.83 6.14
C LEU A 129 2.35 -5.66 6.72
N MET A 130 1.10 -5.24 6.52
CA MET A 130 -0.09 -6.02 6.85
C MET A 130 -0.15 -7.33 6.04
N CYS A 131 0.16 -7.29 4.75
CA CYS A 131 0.28 -8.52 3.95
C CYS A 131 1.40 -9.42 4.51
N GLN A 132 2.54 -8.84 4.88
CA GLN A 132 3.68 -9.61 5.38
C GLN A 132 3.33 -10.34 6.68
N VAL A 133 2.76 -9.64 7.64
CA VAL A 133 2.41 -10.23 8.94
C VAL A 133 1.31 -11.27 8.80
N HIS A 134 0.40 -11.08 7.84
CA HIS A 134 -0.64 -12.05 7.52
C HIS A 134 -0.04 -13.36 7.01
N THR A 135 0.90 -13.31 6.05
CA THR A 135 1.60 -14.51 5.55
C THR A 135 2.38 -15.20 6.68
N LEU A 136 3.08 -14.44 7.50
CA LEU A 136 3.85 -14.95 8.65
C LEU A 136 2.96 -15.67 9.67
N ALA A 137 1.83 -15.07 10.03
CA ALA A 137 0.86 -15.67 10.95
C ALA A 137 0.16 -16.90 10.34
N SER A 138 0.04 -16.97 9.01
CA SER A 138 -0.56 -18.10 8.31
C SER A 138 0.38 -19.33 8.22
N GLY A 139 1.58 -19.23 8.78
CA GLY A 139 2.58 -20.31 8.77
C GLY A 139 3.45 -20.35 7.52
N GLY A 140 3.40 -19.32 6.67
CA GLY A 140 4.36 -19.16 5.58
C GLY A 140 5.76 -18.89 6.15
N GLN A 141 6.79 -19.56 5.61
CA GLN A 141 8.19 -19.26 5.94
C GLN A 141 8.55 -17.87 5.38
N GLY A 142 8.26 -16.82 6.15
CA GLY A 142 8.52 -15.43 5.75
C GLY A 142 9.89 -14.90 6.19
N ASP A 143 10.92 -15.75 6.23
CA ASP A 143 12.30 -15.32 6.45
C ASP A 143 13.06 -15.32 5.12
N GLY A 144 13.41 -14.13 4.62
CA GLY A 144 14.24 -13.94 3.43
C GLY A 144 13.49 -13.87 2.09
N GLU A 145 14.10 -14.43 1.03
CA GLU A 145 13.63 -14.38 -0.36
C GLU A 145 12.23 -15.00 -0.58
N ALA A 146 11.67 -15.71 0.38
CA ALA A 146 10.34 -16.28 0.24
C ALA A 146 9.19 -15.30 0.57
N ASN A 147 9.45 -14.10 1.11
CA ASN A 147 8.38 -13.20 1.57
C ASN A 147 7.55 -12.60 0.40
N PRO A 148 6.24 -12.93 0.25
CA PRO A 148 5.41 -12.43 -0.85
C PRO A 148 5.28 -10.90 -0.88
N SER A 149 5.31 -10.24 0.27
CA SER A 149 5.18 -8.78 0.37
C SER A 149 6.35 -8.03 -0.24
N ARG A 150 7.52 -8.67 -0.41
CA ARG A 150 8.65 -8.04 -1.11
C ARG A 150 8.28 -7.72 -2.57
N TRP A 151 7.49 -8.60 -3.19
CA TRP A 151 7.09 -8.44 -4.58
C TRP A 151 6.03 -7.36 -4.74
N VAL A 152 5.14 -7.25 -3.75
CA VAL A 152 4.18 -6.16 -3.63
C VAL A 152 4.91 -4.83 -3.53
N LEU A 153 5.90 -4.73 -2.65
CA LEU A 153 6.74 -3.54 -2.50
C LEU A 153 7.47 -3.18 -3.79
N LEU A 154 8.12 -4.15 -4.42
CA LEU A 154 8.84 -3.92 -5.68
C LEU A 154 7.93 -3.43 -6.79
N THR A 155 6.73 -4.01 -6.93
CA THR A 155 5.72 -3.57 -7.91
C THR A 155 5.18 -2.17 -7.59
N TRP A 156 5.05 -1.79 -6.31
CA TRP A 156 4.68 -0.42 -5.95
C TRP A 156 5.81 0.59 -6.23
N LEU A 157 7.06 0.24 -5.90
CA LEU A 157 8.22 1.10 -6.20
C LEU A 157 8.40 1.31 -7.72
N CYS A 158 8.15 0.27 -8.52
CA CYS A 158 8.17 0.38 -9.97
C CYS A 158 7.17 -0.63 -10.55
N PRO A 159 6.10 -0.16 -11.22
CA PRO A 159 5.09 -1.04 -11.81
C PRO A 159 5.72 -2.16 -12.65
N GLY A 160 5.39 -3.41 -12.32
CA GLY A 160 5.90 -4.61 -13.01
C GLY A 160 7.28 -5.11 -12.57
N LEU A 161 8.00 -4.39 -11.69
CA LEU A 161 9.31 -4.83 -11.19
C LEU A 161 9.25 -6.12 -10.38
N GLY A 162 8.22 -6.30 -9.55
CA GLY A 162 8.00 -7.54 -8.81
C GLY A 162 7.85 -8.74 -9.75
N HIS A 163 7.03 -8.62 -10.80
CA HIS A 163 6.87 -9.67 -11.82
C HIS A 163 8.15 -9.95 -12.58
N TRP A 164 8.90 -8.91 -12.94
CA TRP A 164 10.15 -9.06 -13.67
C TRP A 164 11.18 -9.86 -12.87
N LEU A 165 11.34 -9.53 -11.59
CA LEU A 165 12.29 -10.18 -10.69
C LEU A 165 11.84 -11.58 -10.27
N GLN A 166 10.55 -11.89 -10.32
CA GLN A 166 10.02 -13.27 -10.22
C GLN A 166 10.30 -14.12 -11.48
N GLY A 167 10.94 -13.58 -12.52
CA GLY A 167 11.17 -14.28 -13.78
C GLY A 167 10.02 -14.15 -14.80
N ARG A 168 8.89 -13.54 -14.43
CA ARG A 168 7.74 -13.26 -15.32
C ARG A 168 7.98 -11.99 -16.15
N ARG A 169 9.14 -11.92 -16.83
CA ARG A 169 9.65 -10.71 -17.50
C ARG A 169 8.69 -10.10 -18.53
N GLY A 170 8.05 -10.93 -19.35
CA GLY A 170 7.06 -10.46 -20.32
C GLY A 170 5.89 -9.73 -19.66
N ARG A 171 5.34 -10.29 -18.58
CA ARG A 171 4.25 -9.65 -17.81
C ARG A 171 4.73 -8.36 -17.14
N GLY A 172 5.91 -8.39 -16.52
CA GLY A 172 6.49 -7.20 -15.90
C GLY A 172 6.65 -6.05 -16.88
N LEU A 173 7.16 -6.32 -18.09
CA LEU A 173 7.27 -5.32 -19.14
C LEU A 173 5.92 -4.80 -19.62
N THR A 174 4.94 -5.68 -19.84
CA THR A 174 3.59 -5.27 -20.23
C THR A 174 2.95 -4.36 -19.19
N ILE A 175 3.06 -4.70 -17.90
CA ILE A 175 2.54 -3.88 -16.81
C ILE A 175 3.25 -2.53 -16.76
N PHE A 176 4.58 -2.52 -16.81
CA PHE A 176 5.37 -1.28 -16.81
C PHE A 176 4.97 -0.34 -17.96
N LEU A 177 4.93 -0.86 -19.18
CA LEU A 177 4.58 -0.07 -20.37
C LEU A 177 3.12 0.40 -20.35
N ALA A 178 2.19 -0.47 -19.94
CA ALA A 178 0.77 -0.12 -19.88
C ALA A 178 0.50 0.96 -18.82
N LEU A 179 0.96 0.75 -17.59
CA LEU A 179 0.69 1.68 -16.49
C LEU A 179 1.52 2.96 -16.61
N GLY A 180 2.78 2.86 -17.02
CA GLY A 180 3.61 4.03 -17.35
C GLY A 180 3.04 4.83 -18.51
N GLY A 181 2.52 4.17 -19.55
CA GLY A 181 1.85 4.81 -20.68
C GLY A 181 0.57 5.54 -20.29
N LEU A 182 -0.30 4.90 -19.48
CA LEU A 182 -1.51 5.54 -18.96
C LEU A 182 -1.18 6.75 -18.07
N PHE A 183 -0.17 6.64 -17.21
CA PHE A 183 0.25 7.74 -16.35
C PHE A 183 0.86 8.91 -17.14
N LEU A 184 1.69 8.62 -18.14
CA LEU A 184 2.23 9.65 -19.03
C LEU A 184 1.11 10.33 -19.81
N LEU A 185 0.19 9.56 -20.39
CA LEU A 185 -0.97 10.10 -21.11
C LEU A 185 -1.85 10.96 -20.18
N SER A 186 -2.11 10.48 -18.96
CA SER A 186 -2.83 11.22 -17.91
C SER A 186 -2.19 12.58 -17.64
N THR A 187 -0.87 12.59 -17.44
CA THR A 187 -0.11 13.81 -17.12
C THR A 187 -0.09 14.78 -18.30
N ILE A 188 0.02 14.27 -19.54
CA ILE A 188 -0.06 15.11 -20.75
C ILE A 188 -1.46 15.72 -20.92
N LEU A 189 -2.52 14.93 -20.77
CA LEU A 189 -3.90 15.42 -20.94
C LEU A 189 -4.32 16.43 -19.85
N ALA A 190 -3.78 16.26 -18.65
CA ALA A 190 -4.04 17.16 -17.53
C ALA A 190 -3.03 18.31 -17.41
N ASP A 191 -2.10 18.49 -18.36
CA ASP A 191 -1.00 19.48 -18.26
C ASP A 191 -0.26 19.43 -16.90
N GLY A 192 -0.08 18.24 -16.35
CA GLY A 192 0.56 18.00 -15.05
C GLY A 192 -0.27 18.34 -13.81
N THR A 193 -1.48 18.89 -13.97
CA THR A 193 -2.35 19.27 -12.84
C THR A 193 -2.79 18.06 -12.01
N ASN A 194 -2.84 16.87 -12.60
CA ASN A 194 -3.12 15.59 -11.92
C ASN A 194 -2.15 15.25 -10.78
N LEU A 195 -0.97 15.88 -10.73
CA LEU A 195 0.01 15.71 -9.65
C LEU A 195 -0.28 16.60 -8.43
N VAL A 196 -1.24 17.51 -8.52
CA VAL A 196 -1.55 18.48 -7.48
C VAL A 196 -2.68 17.97 -6.59
N ARG A 197 -2.33 17.35 -5.44
CA ARG A 197 -3.32 16.87 -4.44
C ARG A 197 -4.32 17.95 -4.02
N GLU A 198 -3.88 19.20 -3.89
CA GLU A 198 -4.73 20.34 -3.52
C GLU A 198 -5.92 20.52 -4.48
N ARG A 199 -5.72 20.29 -5.78
CA ARG A 199 -6.76 20.45 -6.79
C ARG A 199 -7.63 19.21 -6.91
N HIS A 200 -7.00 18.03 -6.86
CA HIS A 200 -7.66 16.78 -7.22
C HIS A 200 -7.45 15.70 -6.16
N PHE A 201 -7.82 16.01 -4.93
CA PHE A 201 -7.51 15.20 -3.74
C PHE A 201 -7.78 13.69 -3.89
N TYR A 202 -8.96 13.29 -4.37
CA TYR A 202 -9.30 11.88 -4.52
C TYR A 202 -8.67 11.21 -5.74
N TYR A 203 -8.58 11.91 -6.87
CA TYR A 203 -7.91 11.37 -8.07
C TYR A 203 -6.42 11.19 -7.82
N TRP A 204 -5.79 12.15 -7.14
CA TRP A 204 -4.41 12.06 -6.68
C TRP A 204 -4.21 10.86 -5.75
N SER A 205 -5.14 10.63 -4.81
CA SER A 205 -5.07 9.48 -3.88
C SER A 205 -5.07 8.14 -4.62
N GLY A 206 -5.94 7.98 -5.63
CA GLY A 206 -5.95 6.78 -6.47
C GLY A 206 -4.70 6.67 -7.35
N GLN A 207 -4.27 7.78 -7.96
CA GLN A 207 -3.06 7.84 -8.79
C GLN A 207 -1.80 7.48 -8.00
N PHE A 208 -1.70 7.92 -6.74
CA PHE A 208 -0.57 7.66 -5.84
C PHE A 208 -0.28 6.16 -5.65
N LEU A 209 -1.28 5.30 -5.83
CA LEU A 209 -1.11 3.84 -5.77
C LEU A 209 -0.25 3.28 -6.92
N LEU A 210 0.01 4.07 -7.96
CA LEU A 210 1.03 3.77 -8.97
C LEU A 210 2.45 3.75 -8.36
N GLY A 211 2.65 4.47 -7.25
CA GLY A 211 3.84 4.43 -6.41
C GLY A 211 5.02 5.23 -6.95
N GLY A 212 6.17 4.57 -7.13
CA GLY A 212 7.44 5.25 -7.41
C GLY A 212 7.41 6.23 -8.60
N PRO A 213 6.76 5.94 -9.73
CA PRO A 213 6.64 6.91 -10.82
C PRO A 213 5.97 8.22 -10.40
N VAL A 214 4.90 8.16 -9.59
CA VAL A 214 4.22 9.37 -9.08
C VAL A 214 5.11 10.10 -8.09
N LEU A 215 5.71 9.37 -7.14
CA LEU A 215 6.65 9.94 -6.17
C LEU A 215 7.79 10.69 -6.85
N LEU A 216 8.40 10.10 -7.88
CA LEU A 216 9.53 10.70 -8.59
C LEU A 216 9.09 11.93 -9.39
N VAL A 217 7.99 11.83 -10.13
CA VAL A 217 7.53 12.96 -10.94
C VAL A 217 7.08 14.11 -10.06
N GLU A 218 6.35 13.87 -8.96
CA GLU A 218 5.91 14.93 -8.05
C GLU A 218 7.08 15.63 -7.34
N LEU A 219 8.19 14.93 -7.07
CA LEU A 219 9.40 15.53 -6.51
C LEU A 219 10.17 16.41 -7.52
N ILE A 220 10.06 16.13 -8.82
CA ILE A 220 10.81 16.81 -9.88
C ILE A 220 9.98 17.92 -10.52
N TRP A 221 8.66 17.75 -10.57
CA TRP A 221 7.77 18.62 -11.32
C TRP A 221 7.53 19.94 -10.57
N GLU A 222 8.17 21.01 -11.03
CA GLU A 222 7.85 22.36 -10.57
C GLU A 222 6.41 22.71 -10.98
N ARG A 223 5.60 23.14 -10.01
CA ARG A 223 4.20 23.49 -10.27
C ARG A 223 4.13 24.73 -11.14
N VAL A 224 3.80 24.52 -12.41
CA VAL A 224 3.46 25.61 -13.31
C VAL A 224 2.10 26.17 -12.88
N ALA A 225 2.04 27.47 -12.64
CA ALA A 225 0.78 28.16 -12.40
C ALA A 225 -0.15 27.93 -13.60
N VAL A 226 -1.29 27.29 -13.36
CA VAL A 226 -2.28 27.03 -14.41
C VAL A 226 -2.88 28.37 -14.86
N SER A 227 -2.50 28.80 -16.06
CA SER A 227 -2.84 30.11 -16.62
C SER A 227 -4.21 30.15 -17.32
N GLY A 228 -4.89 29.01 -17.45
CA GLY A 228 -6.17 28.88 -18.12
C GLY A 228 -6.80 27.50 -17.95
N PRO A 229 -8.01 27.27 -18.50
CA PRO A 229 -8.69 25.98 -18.42
C PRO A 229 -7.92 24.91 -19.19
N VAL A 230 -7.75 23.73 -18.59
CA VAL A 230 -7.11 22.56 -19.20
C VAL A 230 -8.19 21.73 -19.89
N VAL A 231 -8.10 21.59 -21.21
CA VAL A 231 -9.20 21.05 -22.04
C VAL A 231 -9.55 19.60 -21.70
N TYR A 232 -8.56 18.78 -21.33
CA TYR A 232 -8.73 17.35 -21.06
C TYR A 232 -8.45 16.98 -19.61
N GLU A 233 -8.60 17.94 -18.68
CA GLU A 233 -8.30 17.77 -17.25
C GLU A 233 -8.98 16.52 -16.67
N ASP A 234 -10.32 16.44 -16.77
CA ASP A 234 -11.11 15.33 -16.22
C ASP A 234 -10.69 13.96 -16.78
N ALA A 235 -10.44 13.89 -18.09
CA ALA A 235 -9.99 12.66 -18.74
C ALA A 235 -8.61 12.25 -18.23
N GLY A 236 -7.68 13.21 -18.12
CA GLY A 236 -6.35 13.00 -17.56
C GLY A 236 -6.42 12.47 -16.13
N LEU A 237 -7.21 13.10 -15.25
CA LEU A 237 -7.38 12.70 -13.86
C LEU A 237 -7.92 11.27 -13.70
N VAL A 238 -8.95 10.93 -14.48
CA VAL A 238 -9.55 9.59 -14.44
C VAL A 238 -8.54 8.54 -14.90
N ILE A 239 -7.83 8.78 -16.00
CA ILE A 239 -6.83 7.84 -16.53
C ILE A 239 -5.69 7.61 -15.52
N GLY A 240 -5.20 8.67 -14.88
CA GLY A 240 -4.13 8.57 -13.87
C GLY A 240 -4.56 7.80 -12.63
N CYS A 241 -5.76 8.08 -12.13
CA CYS A 241 -6.36 7.36 -11.02
C CYS A 241 -6.56 5.86 -11.35
N VAL A 242 -7.06 5.56 -12.55
CA VAL A 242 -7.21 4.17 -13.02
C VAL A 242 -5.86 3.47 -13.13
N ALA A 243 -4.80 4.14 -13.62
CA ALA A 243 -3.47 3.56 -13.67
C ALA A 243 -2.97 3.14 -12.27
N GLY A 244 -3.18 3.98 -11.26
CA GLY A 244 -2.84 3.65 -9.88
C GLY A 244 -3.66 2.50 -9.31
N MET A 245 -4.98 2.46 -9.53
CA MET A 245 -5.82 1.34 -9.11
C MET A 245 -5.47 0.02 -9.82
N LEU A 246 -5.13 0.06 -11.10
CA LEU A 246 -4.64 -1.10 -11.84
C LEU A 246 -3.29 -1.58 -11.31
N ASN A 247 -2.44 -0.68 -10.79
CA ASN A 247 -1.21 -1.08 -10.12
C ASN A 247 -1.48 -1.89 -8.85
N VAL A 248 -2.56 -1.61 -8.11
CA VAL A 248 -2.98 -2.46 -6.97
C VAL A 248 -3.32 -3.87 -7.45
N LEU A 249 -3.99 -4.02 -8.59
CA LEU A 249 -4.26 -5.34 -9.18
C LEU A 249 -2.95 -6.04 -9.58
N ALA A 250 -2.00 -5.30 -10.14
CA ALA A 250 -0.66 -5.83 -10.44
C ALA A 250 0.07 -6.27 -9.16
N MET A 251 -0.01 -5.49 -8.09
CA MET A 251 0.55 -5.84 -6.77
C MET A 251 -0.07 -7.15 -6.23
N LEU A 252 -1.38 -7.33 -6.35
CA LEU A 252 -2.07 -8.58 -5.98
C LEU A 252 -1.64 -9.76 -6.88
N ASP A 253 -1.49 -9.56 -8.19
CA ASP A 253 -0.97 -10.60 -9.10
C ASP A 253 0.51 -10.93 -8.82
N ALA A 254 1.30 -9.98 -8.31
CA ALA A 254 2.66 -10.24 -7.83
C ALA A 254 2.67 -11.06 -6.54
N TYR A 255 1.68 -10.85 -5.66
CA TYR A 255 1.57 -11.52 -4.37
C TYR A 255 1.12 -12.99 -4.49
N ALA A 256 0.08 -13.27 -5.28
CA ALA A 256 -0.61 -14.56 -5.27
C ALA A 256 0.27 -15.79 -5.57
N PRO A 257 1.16 -15.78 -6.60
CA PRO A 257 2.05 -16.93 -6.85
C PRO A 257 3.02 -17.18 -5.70
N ALA A 258 3.57 -16.10 -5.11
CA ALA A 258 4.52 -16.22 -4.00
C ALA A 258 3.84 -16.71 -2.71
N GLU A 259 2.58 -16.34 -2.49
CA GLU A 259 1.78 -16.92 -1.40
C GLU A 259 1.53 -18.41 -1.63
N SER A 260 1.23 -18.83 -2.86
CA SER A 260 1.00 -20.25 -3.16
C SER A 260 2.24 -21.13 -2.99
N GLU A 261 3.43 -20.60 -3.23
CA GLU A 261 4.71 -21.29 -3.01
C GLU A 261 5.06 -21.41 -1.52
N THR A 262 4.60 -20.47 -0.70
CA THR A 262 4.85 -20.45 0.75
C THR A 262 3.78 -21.18 1.56
N ALA A 263 2.66 -21.55 0.93
CA ALA A 263 1.63 -22.36 1.56
C ALA A 263 2.18 -23.77 1.88
N PRO A 264 1.99 -24.28 3.11
CA PRO A 264 2.47 -25.61 3.47
C PRO A 264 1.81 -26.66 2.55
N ALA A 265 2.63 -27.51 1.93
CA ALA A 265 2.17 -28.58 1.07
C ALA A 265 1.17 -29.47 1.82
N THR A 266 -0.12 -29.27 1.58
CA THR A 266 -1.18 -30.15 2.07
C THR A 266 -1.02 -31.49 1.37
N SER A 267 -0.25 -32.40 1.97
CA SER A 267 -0.29 -33.87 1.81
C SER A 267 -0.78 -34.38 0.46
N ALA A 268 -0.09 -34.02 -0.63
CA ALA A 268 -0.25 -34.66 -1.93
C ALA A 268 0.55 -35.97 -1.97
N SER A 269 0.28 -36.89 -1.04
CA SER A 269 0.86 -38.24 -1.05
C SER A 269 -0.01 -39.22 -0.24
N SER A 270 -1.17 -39.62 -0.78
CA SER A 270 -1.80 -40.89 -0.35
C SER A 270 -2.80 -41.52 -1.33
N VAL A 271 -3.02 -40.97 -2.53
CA VAL A 271 -3.92 -41.58 -3.52
C VAL A 271 -3.16 -41.80 -4.81
N GLY A 272 -2.64 -43.01 -5.03
CA GLY A 272 -1.98 -43.35 -6.28
C GLY A 272 -0.94 -44.47 -6.23
N SER A 273 -1.11 -45.49 -5.38
CA SER A 273 -0.29 -46.71 -5.44
C SER A 273 -1.06 -47.86 -4.80
N GLY A 274 -1.89 -48.52 -5.59
CA GLY A 274 -2.50 -49.79 -5.18
C GLY A 274 -3.87 -49.98 -5.78
N VAL A 275 -3.93 -50.37 -7.06
CA VAL A 275 -4.55 -51.63 -7.51
C VAL A 275 -3.90 -51.96 -8.86
N ARG A 276 -3.07 -53.00 -8.87
CA ARG A 276 -2.87 -53.88 -10.02
C ARG A 276 -4.02 -54.88 -10.04
#